data_AF-A0A4Y2NJG3-F1
#
_entry.id   AF-A0A4Y2NJG3-F1
#
_cell.length_a   1.000
_cell.length_b   1.000
_cell.length_c   1.000
_cell.angle_alpha   90.00
_cell.angle_beta   90.00
_cell.angle_gamma   90.00
#
_symmetry.space_group_name_H-M   'P 1'
#
loop_
_entity.id
_entity.type
_entity.pdbx_description
1 polymer ?
#
loop_
_entity_poly.entity_id
_entity_poly.type
_entity_poly.pdbx_seq_one_letter_code
_entity_poly.pdbx_strand_id
1 'polypeptide(L)'
;MVESDNLNEVVNLVTKTIVSAADASIPKSGLSFPKNRKPWWNKHCTDTNRIQRKAWNVFRRHLTSANQIAFQRTKSIALWARRKSEREYWIKFVSSINSSVIAKDM
;
A
#
# COMPACT_ATOMS: atom_id res chain seq x y z
N MET A 1 -39.42 41.80 23.57
CA MET A 1 -38.00 41.46 23.41
C MET A 1 -37.95 40.02 22.94
N VAL A 2 -37.46 39.75 21.74
CA VAL A 2 -37.40 38.38 21.20
C VAL A 2 -36.24 37.67 21.90
N GLU A 3 -36.53 36.52 22.50
CA GLU A 3 -35.61 35.68 23.29
C GLU A 3 -34.37 35.30 22.46
N SER A 4 -33.24 35.94 22.77
CA SER A 4 -31.94 35.69 22.14
C SER A 4 -31.39 34.29 22.42
N ASP A 5 -31.84 33.65 23.50
CA ASP A 5 -31.39 32.33 23.92
C ASP A 5 -31.83 31.24 22.94
N ASN A 6 -33.04 31.36 22.37
CA ASN A 6 -33.58 30.38 21.42
C ASN A 6 -32.85 30.42 20.05
N LEU A 7 -32.46 31.62 19.58
CA LEU A 7 -31.72 31.74 18.32
C LEU A 7 -30.36 31.06 18.41
N ASN A 8 -29.67 31.23 19.53
CA ASN A 8 -28.36 30.65 19.75
C ASN A 8 -28.42 29.12 19.87
N GLU A 9 -29.49 28.59 20.47
CA GLU A 9 -29.75 27.15 20.52
C GLU A 9 -29.99 26.55 19.12
N VAL A 10 -30.80 27.22 18.29
CA VAL A 10 -31.07 26.78 16.92
C VAL A 10 -29.79 26.78 16.08
N VAL A 11 -28.96 27.83 16.20
CA VAL A 11 -27.66 27.91 15.51
C VAL A 11 -26.73 26.79 15.96
N ASN A 12 -26.67 26.51 17.26
CA ASN A 12 -25.86 25.42 17.80
C ASN A 12 -26.34 24.04 17.32
N LEU A 13 -27.65 23.85 17.22
CA LEU A 13 -28.24 22.62 16.71
C LEU A 13 -27.83 22.39 15.25
N VAL A 14 -28.04 23.39 14.39
CA VAL A 14 -27.69 23.32 12.96
C VAL A 14 -26.19 23.05 12.79
N THR A 15 -25.35 23.74 13.56
CA THR A 15 -23.89 23.56 13.50
C THR A 15 -23.49 22.14 13.89
N LYS A 16 -24.07 21.59 14.97
CA LYS A 16 -23.83 20.19 15.38
C LYS A 16 -24.29 19.20 14.33
N THR A 17 -25.44 19.43 13.70
CA THR A 17 -25.96 18.55 12.65
C THR A 17 -25.04 18.54 11.43
N ILE A 18 -24.54 19.71 11.00
CA ILE A 18 -23.60 19.82 9.88
C ILE A 18 -22.29 19.09 10.19
N VAL A 19 -21.71 19.32 11.38
CA VAL A 19 -20.47 18.65 11.80
C VAL A 19 -20.67 17.14 11.91
N SER A 20 -21.79 16.68 12.48
CA SER A 20 -22.08 15.25 12.59
C SER A 20 -22.28 14.59 11.23
N ALA A 21 -22.94 15.27 10.29
CA ALA A 21 -23.10 14.77 8.92
C ALA A 21 -21.76 14.74 8.17
N ALA A 22 -20.92 15.75 8.35
CA ALA A 22 -19.57 15.79 7.80
C ALA A 22 -18.70 14.66 8.37
N ASP A 23 -18.74 14.43 9.69
CA ASP A 23 -17.97 13.38 10.36
C ASP A 23 -18.40 11.97 9.92
N ALA A 24 -19.68 11.78 9.61
CA ALA A 24 -20.20 10.50 9.12
C ALA A 24 -19.89 10.24 7.63
N SER A 25 -19.77 11.30 6.83
CA SER A 25 -19.58 11.20 5.37
C SER A 25 -18.13 11.35 4.93
N ILE A 26 -17.30 12.10 5.67
CA ILE A 26 -15.91 12.39 5.35
C ILE A 26 -15.00 11.66 6.34
N PRO A 27 -14.26 10.62 5.89
CA PRO A 27 -13.30 9.96 6.76
C PRO A 27 -12.17 10.95 7.15
N LYS A 28 -12.02 11.19 8.45
CA LYS A 28 -11.00 12.12 9.01
C LYS A 28 -9.56 11.70 8.75
N SER A 29 -9.34 10.43 8.44
CA SER A 29 -8.05 9.87 8.04
C SER A 29 -8.11 9.45 6.59
N GLY A 30 -7.16 9.91 5.78
CA GLY A 30 -6.90 9.30 4.48
C GLY A 30 -6.59 7.82 4.65
N LEU A 31 -7.06 6.97 3.73
CA LEU A 31 -6.75 5.55 3.70
C LEU A 31 -5.23 5.36 3.80
N SER A 32 -4.75 4.89 4.95
CA SER A 32 -3.33 4.60 5.17
C SER A 32 -3.00 3.29 4.45
N PHE A 33 -2.67 3.40 3.17
CA PHE A 33 -2.22 2.24 2.41
C PHE A 33 -0.82 1.84 2.85
N PRO A 34 -0.55 0.53 3.04
CA PRO A 34 0.81 0.07 3.24
C PRO A 34 1.70 0.50 2.07
N LYS A 35 2.95 0.88 2.39
CA LYS A 35 3.93 1.42 1.43
C LYS A 35 4.11 0.56 0.18
N ASN A 36 3.89 -0.74 0.29
CA ASN A 36 3.85 -1.67 -0.82
C ASN A 36 2.43 -2.22 -1.00
N ARG A 37 1.75 -1.78 -2.06
CA ARG A 37 0.41 -2.27 -2.46
C ARG A 37 0.39 -3.73 -2.96
N LYS A 38 1.48 -4.46 -2.78
CA LYS A 38 1.69 -5.81 -3.27
C LYS A 38 1.67 -6.75 -2.07
N PRO A 39 0.57 -7.48 -1.84
CA PRO A 39 0.44 -8.38 -0.70
C PRO A 39 1.53 -9.47 -0.65
N TRP A 40 2.06 -9.83 -1.81
CA TRP A 40 3.14 -10.80 -1.98
C TRP A 40 4.55 -10.25 -1.78
N TRP A 41 4.70 -8.94 -1.49
CA TRP A 41 6.00 -8.33 -1.33
C TRP A 41 6.58 -8.61 0.06
N ASN A 42 7.68 -9.35 0.11
CA ASN A 42 8.33 -9.73 1.36
C ASN A 42 9.72 -9.08 1.54
N LYS A 43 10.35 -9.33 2.70
CA LYS A 43 11.70 -8.85 3.01
C LYS A 43 12.73 -9.30 1.97
N HIS A 44 12.65 -10.56 1.52
CA HIS A 44 13.55 -11.11 0.51
C HIS A 44 13.46 -10.37 -0.85
N CYS A 45 12.25 -9.99 -1.29
CA CYS A 45 12.06 -9.13 -2.46
C CYS A 45 12.70 -7.75 -2.28
N THR A 46 12.63 -7.21 -1.06
CA THR A 46 13.25 -5.91 -0.74
C THR A 46 14.77 -5.99 -0.80
N ASP A 47 15.37 -7.03 -0.20
CA ASP A 47 16.81 -7.23 -0.14
C ASP A 47 17.41 -7.46 -1.53
N THR A 48 16.79 -8.35 -2.33
CA THR A 48 17.22 -8.63 -3.70
C THR A 48 17.08 -7.41 -4.62
N ASN A 49 16.00 -6.62 -4.50
CA ASN A 49 15.83 -5.36 -5.22
C ASN A 49 16.88 -4.32 -4.81
N ARG A 50 17.26 -4.25 -3.52
CA ARG A 50 18.33 -3.37 -3.04
C ARG A 50 19.68 -3.77 -3.65
N ILE A 51 19.98 -5.06 -3.71
CA ILE A 51 21.22 -5.58 -4.34
C ILE A 51 21.23 -5.27 -5.84
N GLN A 52 20.13 -5.53 -6.55
CA GLN A 52 19.99 -5.19 -7.97
C GLN A 52 20.22 -3.70 -8.22
N ARG A 53 19.62 -2.82 -7.41
CA ARG A 53 19.81 -1.36 -7.50
C ARG A 53 21.27 -0.95 -7.26
N LYS A 54 21.95 -1.56 -6.28
CA LYS A 54 23.38 -1.32 -6.05
C LYS A 54 24.22 -1.71 -7.27
N ALA A 55 24.01 -2.91 -7.81
CA ALA A 55 24.74 -3.39 -8.98
C ALA A 55 24.45 -2.52 -10.23
N TRP A 56 23.20 -2.11 -10.42
CA TRP A 56 22.82 -1.15 -11.47
C TRP A 56 23.56 0.17 -11.33
N ASN A 57 23.64 0.73 -10.11
CA ASN A 57 24.34 1.99 -9.89
C ASN A 57 25.84 1.90 -10.18
N VAL A 58 26.48 0.77 -9.86
CA VAL A 58 27.88 0.52 -10.20
C VAL A 58 28.06 0.41 -11.71
N PHE A 59 27.25 -0.42 -12.38
CA PHE A 59 27.30 -0.60 -13.84
C PHE A 59 27.03 0.71 -14.60
N ARG A 60 26.06 1.50 -14.15
CA ARG A 60 25.71 2.80 -14.76
C ARG A 60 26.84 3.82 -14.66
N ARG A 61 27.65 3.79 -13.59
CA ARG A 61 28.80 4.68 -13.42
C ARG A 61 30.02 4.18 -14.20
N HIS A 62 30.21 2.86 -14.26
CA HIS A 62 31.37 2.24 -14.89
C HIS A 62 30.92 1.07 -15.76
N LEU A 63 30.86 1.31 -17.07
CA LEU A 63 30.33 0.40 -18.07
C LEU A 63 31.34 -0.70 -18.45
N THR A 64 31.75 -1.53 -17.47
CA THR A 64 32.64 -2.67 -17.70
C THR A 64 31.85 -3.96 -17.89
N SER A 65 32.43 -4.94 -18.60
CA SER A 65 31.82 -6.26 -18.82
C SER A 65 31.57 -6.99 -17.49
N ALA A 66 32.51 -6.91 -16.54
CA ALA A 66 32.35 -7.48 -15.21
C ALA A 66 31.14 -6.89 -14.47
N ASN A 67 30.96 -5.56 -14.53
CA ASN A 67 29.82 -4.88 -13.93
C ASN A 67 28.50 -5.24 -14.62
N GLN A 68 28.51 -5.40 -15.95
CA GLN A 68 27.34 -5.86 -16.70
C GLN A 68 26.91 -7.26 -16.26
N ILE A 69 27.85 -8.21 -16.15
CA ILE A 69 27.59 -9.58 -15.69
C ILE A 69 27.03 -9.56 -14.26
N ALA A 70 27.65 -8.79 -13.36
CA ALA A 70 27.17 -8.66 -11.98
C ALA A 70 25.75 -8.09 -11.90
N PHE A 71 25.44 -7.07 -12.70
CA PHE A 71 24.10 -6.52 -12.80
C PHE A 71 23.10 -7.54 -13.36
N GLN A 72 23.45 -8.27 -14.43
CA GLN A 72 22.57 -9.28 -15.01
C GLN A 72 22.24 -10.41 -14.02
N ARG A 73 23.25 -10.89 -13.27
CA ARG A 73 23.06 -11.89 -12.20
C ARG A 73 22.12 -11.40 -11.11
N THR A 74 22.34 -10.18 -10.61
CA THR A 74 21.48 -9.63 -9.55
C THR A 74 20.08 -9.32 -10.05
N LYS A 75 19.93 -8.91 -11.31
CA LYS A 75 18.64 -8.73 -11.99
C LYS A 75 17.86 -10.04 -12.11
N SER A 76 18.50 -11.14 -12.51
CA SER A 76 17.83 -12.45 -12.63
C SER A 76 17.37 -12.97 -11.26
N ILE A 77 18.19 -12.81 -10.22
CA ILE A 77 17.84 -13.16 -8.83
C ILE A 77 16.63 -12.36 -8.34
N ALA A 78 16.63 -11.04 -8.53
CA ALA A 78 15.51 -10.20 -8.11
C ALA A 78 14.21 -10.53 -8.86
N LEU A 79 14.29 -10.84 -10.17
CA LEU A 79 13.14 -11.29 -10.97
C LEU A 79 12.61 -12.64 -10.46
N TRP A 80 13.48 -13.58 -10.15
CA TRP A 80 13.09 -14.88 -9.61
C TRP A 80 12.41 -14.74 -8.25
N ALA A 81 13.00 -13.99 -7.31
CA ALA A 81 12.44 -13.75 -5.98
C ALA A 81 11.03 -13.14 -6.05
N ARG A 82 10.84 -12.19 -6.98
CA ARG A 82 9.54 -11.56 -7.25
C ARG A 82 8.51 -12.60 -7.73
N ARG A 83 8.83 -13.34 -8.79
CA ARG A 83 7.93 -14.35 -9.38
C ARG A 83 7.59 -15.46 -8.40
N LYS A 84 8.56 -15.89 -7.59
CA LYS A 84 8.35 -16.91 -6.56
C LYS A 84 7.37 -16.42 -5.50
N SER A 85 7.58 -15.22 -4.96
CA SER A 85 6.72 -14.65 -3.91
C SER A 85 5.29 -14.40 -4.42
N GLU A 86 5.17 -13.88 -5.64
CA GLU A 86 3.88 -13.68 -6.32
C GLU A 86 3.13 -15.00 -6.53
N ARG A 87 3.82 -16.05 -7.02
CA ARG A 87 3.23 -17.39 -7.18
C ARG A 87 2.78 -17.98 -5.85
N GLU A 88 3.64 -17.96 -4.84
CA GLU A 88 3.34 -18.53 -3.52
C GLU A 88 2.15 -17.84 -2.86
N TYR A 89 2.08 -16.51 -2.97
CA TYR A 89 0.94 -15.76 -2.49
C TYR A 89 -0.32 -16.09 -3.28
N TRP A 90 -0.26 -16.15 -4.62
CA TRP A 90 -1.41 -16.46 -5.45
C TRP A 90 -2.00 -17.83 -5.13
N ILE A 91 -1.14 -18.85 -4.97
CA ILE A 91 -1.57 -20.20 -4.55
C ILE A 91 -2.30 -20.11 -3.21
N LYS A 92 -1.71 -19.45 -2.20
CA LYS A 92 -2.33 -19.29 -0.87
C LYS A 92 -3.66 -18.53 -0.94
N PHE A 93 -3.71 -17.45 -1.71
CA PHE A 93 -4.89 -16.63 -1.88
C PHE A 93 -6.03 -17.45 -2.49
N VAL A 94 -5.79 -18.11 -3.63
CA VAL A 94 -6.80 -18.95 -4.28
C VAL A 94 -7.24 -20.09 -3.35
N SER A 95 -6.33 -20.74 -2.63
CA SER A 95 -6.67 -21.76 -1.64
C SER A 95 -7.48 -21.24 -0.45
N SER A 96 -7.41 -19.95 -0.14
CA SER A 96 -8.19 -19.34 0.95
C SER A 96 -9.63 -19.00 0.56
N ILE A 97 -9.95 -18.97 -0.75
CA ILE A 97 -11.29 -18.69 -1.25
C ILE A 97 -12.18 -19.90 -0.99
N ASN A 98 -13.14 -19.75 -0.08
CA ASN A 98 -14.16 -20.76 0.23
C ASN A 98 -15.53 -20.11 0.42
N SER A 99 -16.58 -20.91 0.65
CA SER A 99 -17.96 -20.45 0.79
C SER A 99 -18.22 -19.53 2.00
N SER A 100 -17.28 -19.46 2.95
CA SER A 100 -17.36 -18.56 4.11
C SER A 100 -16.66 -17.21 3.91
N VAL A 101 -15.96 -16.99 2.78
CA VAL A 101 -15.30 -15.71 2.49
C VAL A 101 -16.34 -14.67 2.08
N ILE A 102 -16.40 -13.56 2.82
CA ILE A 102 -17.31 -12.44 2.55
C ILE A 102 -16.63 -11.46 1.60
N ALA A 103 -17.39 -10.76 0.76
CA ALA A 103 -16.87 -9.76 -0.19
C ALA A 103 -16.05 -8.63 0.46
N LYS A 104 -16.16 -8.44 1.77
CA LYS A 104 -15.38 -7.46 2.55
C LYS A 104 -13.94 -7.92 2.82
N ASP A 105 -13.69 -9.22 2.78
CA ASP A 105 -12.39 -9.85 3.03
C ASP A 105 -11.60 -10.13 1.74
N MET A 106 -12.20 -9.80 0.59
CA MET A 106 -11.58 -9.85 -0.75
C MET A 106 -11.00 -8.49 -1.13
#